data_AF-A0A3A5WD74-F1
#
_entry.id   AF-A0A3A5WD74-F1
#
_cell.length_a   1.000
_cell.length_b   1.000
_cell.length_c   1.000
_cell.angle_alpha   90.00
_cell.angle_beta   90.00
_cell.angle_gamma   90.00
#
_symmetry.space_group_name_H-M   'P 1'
#
loop_
_entity.id
_entity.type
_entity.pdbx_description
1 polymer ?
#
loop_
_entity_poly.entity_id
_entity_poly.type
_entity_poly.pdbx_seq_one_letter_code
_entity_poly.pdbx_strand_id
1 'polypeptide(L)'
;MRTALWLGMLALLLCLSSVAAEEADDCPDVDGTSTEDRVGCLDGDGDGFSDPDENWTLADGADAFSSDPLAWSDADGDGYADQSSASKSDDCPFTPGTSRVVLFGCSDIDRDFVPDIYDDDADGDGIRNEMERAASSGTILYDPYNPDSTPLDTDQDTIPDVIDDDADGDGWPNDIENDRNADPMDPDVTPFNLYLGTGTGVFYLGGFSFTNEYEPRALELSVSVVIEIVTEELVIPFLLIPIYILIGVFRRRTFRNFDARIHECKDLDALSELEAQINDLIRNRAIRVHHGLVLRNAIELEEDRLRNALNSDEEA
;
A
#
# COMPACT_ATOMS: atom_id res chain seq x y z
N MET A 1 -111.96 10.62 -9.34
CA MET A 1 -111.16 10.67 -8.10
C MET A 1 -110.03 9.66 -8.23
N ARG A 2 -108.79 10.11 -8.46
CA ARG A 2 -107.48 9.38 -8.43
C ARG A 2 -106.53 9.83 -9.56
N THR A 3 -106.37 11.13 -9.79
CA THR A 3 -105.31 11.67 -10.68
C THR A 3 -104.71 12.98 -10.16
N ALA A 4 -104.93 13.32 -8.88
CA ALA A 4 -104.51 14.59 -8.28
C ALA A 4 -103.62 14.45 -7.04
N LEU A 5 -103.01 13.28 -6.81
CA LEU A 5 -102.15 13.05 -5.63
C LEU A 5 -100.69 12.67 -5.95
N TRP A 6 -100.30 12.58 -7.22
CA TRP A 6 -98.93 12.20 -7.61
C TRP A 6 -98.10 13.35 -8.22
N LEU A 7 -98.69 14.53 -8.44
CA LEU A 7 -97.97 15.72 -8.90
C LEU A 7 -97.47 16.61 -7.75
N GLY A 8 -97.95 16.41 -6.52
CA GLY A 8 -97.50 17.16 -5.34
C GLY A 8 -96.31 16.57 -4.59
N MET A 9 -95.90 15.33 -4.92
CA MET A 9 -94.81 14.64 -4.22
C MET A 9 -93.51 14.58 -5.05
N LEU A 10 -93.57 14.89 -6.36
CA LEU A 10 -92.39 15.05 -7.21
C LEU A 10 -91.80 16.47 -7.15
N ALA A 11 -92.62 17.48 -6.80
CA ALA A 11 -92.16 18.88 -6.65
C ALA A 11 -91.49 19.17 -5.29
N LEU A 12 -91.57 18.24 -4.32
CA LEU A 12 -90.83 18.32 -3.06
C LEU A 12 -89.48 17.56 -3.12
N LEU A 13 -89.28 16.70 -4.14
CA LEU A 13 -88.03 15.97 -4.36
C LEU A 13 -87.12 16.63 -5.40
N LEU A 14 -87.57 17.72 -6.04
CA LEU A 14 -86.80 18.50 -7.03
C LEU A 14 -86.43 19.91 -6.53
N CYS A 15 -86.53 20.14 -5.22
CA CYS A 15 -86.07 21.37 -4.55
C CYS A 15 -85.03 21.09 -3.45
N LEU A 16 -84.33 19.95 -3.51
CA LEU A 16 -82.94 19.87 -3.03
C LEU A 16 -82.03 20.13 -4.23
N SER A 17 -82.16 21.32 -4.81
CA SER A 17 -81.09 21.88 -5.62
C SER A 17 -79.92 22.09 -4.68
N SER A 18 -78.85 21.33 -4.90
CA SER A 18 -77.48 21.64 -4.50
C SER A 18 -77.36 22.51 -3.25
N VAL A 19 -77.40 21.89 -2.07
CA VAL A 19 -76.35 22.28 -1.12
C VAL A 19 -75.08 21.83 -1.82
N ALA A 20 -74.40 22.78 -2.48
CA ALA A 20 -72.97 22.68 -2.55
C ALA A 20 -72.55 22.52 -1.09
N ALA A 21 -71.95 21.38 -0.75
CA ALA A 21 -70.96 21.45 0.31
C ALA A 21 -69.97 22.50 -0.21
N GLU A 22 -70.12 23.75 0.25
CA GLU A 22 -68.95 24.60 0.38
C GLU A 22 -68.09 23.78 1.35
N GLU A 23 -67.09 23.09 0.80
CA GLU A 23 -65.93 22.68 1.57
C GLU A 23 -65.56 23.91 2.39
N ALA A 24 -65.57 23.78 3.72
CA ALA A 24 -65.37 24.93 4.57
C ALA A 24 -63.97 25.47 4.27
N ASP A 25 -63.89 26.75 3.91
CA ASP A 25 -62.63 27.42 3.61
C ASP A 25 -61.75 27.41 4.87
N ASP A 26 -60.60 26.74 4.75
CA ASP A 26 -59.61 26.58 5.82
C ASP A 26 -58.78 27.86 6.03
N CYS A 27 -58.81 28.80 5.08
CA CYS A 27 -58.14 30.09 5.13
C CYS A 27 -59.09 31.29 4.86
N PRO A 28 -60.08 31.58 5.73
CA PRO A 28 -61.12 32.58 5.45
C PRO A 28 -60.64 34.03 5.22
N ASP A 29 -59.44 34.35 5.68
CA ASP A 29 -58.83 35.69 5.59
C ASP A 29 -57.89 35.83 4.36
N VAL A 30 -57.67 34.76 3.59
CA VAL A 30 -56.75 34.71 2.45
C VAL A 30 -57.47 34.08 1.26
N ASP A 31 -57.51 34.77 0.12
CA ASP A 31 -58.04 34.18 -1.11
C ASP A 31 -57.04 33.14 -1.67
N GLY A 32 -57.48 31.91 -1.91
CA GLY A 32 -56.63 30.84 -2.42
C GLY A 32 -57.35 29.79 -3.27
N THR A 33 -56.57 28.86 -3.84
CA THR A 33 -57.04 27.85 -4.80
C THR A 33 -56.71 26.41 -4.43
N SER A 34 -56.05 26.16 -3.29
CA SER A 34 -55.76 24.80 -2.83
C SER A 34 -57.04 23.97 -2.67
N THR A 35 -56.93 22.68 -2.98
CA THR A 35 -58.03 21.70 -2.92
C THR A 35 -57.67 20.37 -2.27
N GLU A 36 -56.39 20.02 -2.13
CA GLU A 36 -55.96 18.68 -1.69
C GLU A 36 -55.63 18.62 -0.19
N ASP A 37 -54.98 19.64 0.38
CA ASP A 37 -54.63 19.71 1.81
C ASP A 37 -55.55 20.64 2.61
N ARG A 38 -55.48 21.95 2.38
CA ARG A 38 -56.27 22.98 3.06
C ARG A 38 -57.09 23.75 2.04
N VAL A 39 -58.40 23.50 2.03
CA VAL A 39 -59.27 24.00 0.97
C VAL A 39 -59.42 25.51 1.07
N GLY A 40 -59.20 26.23 -0.03
CA GLY A 40 -59.34 27.69 -0.09
C GLY A 40 -58.10 28.48 0.34
N CYS A 41 -57.04 27.80 0.79
CA CYS A 41 -55.75 28.44 1.11
C CYS A 41 -54.92 28.78 -0.14
N LEU A 42 -53.98 29.72 0.03
CA LEU A 42 -53.07 30.17 -1.04
C LEU A 42 -52.33 28.96 -1.63
N ASP A 43 -52.32 28.88 -2.95
CA ASP A 43 -51.66 27.84 -3.75
C ASP A 43 -50.99 28.58 -4.91
N GLY A 44 -49.68 28.74 -4.82
CA GLY A 44 -48.91 29.67 -5.64
C GLY A 44 -48.70 29.20 -7.07
N ASP A 45 -48.65 27.89 -7.29
CA ASP A 45 -48.37 27.29 -8.60
C ASP A 45 -49.55 26.50 -9.19
N GLY A 46 -50.59 26.22 -8.40
CA GLY A 46 -51.86 25.67 -8.84
C GLY A 46 -51.85 24.15 -8.96
N ASP A 47 -51.03 23.45 -8.18
CA ASP A 47 -51.03 21.98 -8.14
C ASP A 47 -52.08 21.38 -7.20
N GLY A 48 -52.74 22.24 -6.42
CA GLY A 48 -53.81 21.88 -5.50
C GLY A 48 -53.37 21.73 -4.05
N PHE A 49 -52.09 21.86 -3.71
CA PHE A 49 -51.57 21.92 -2.35
C PHE A 49 -51.34 23.38 -1.93
N SER A 50 -51.46 23.67 -0.64
CA SER A 50 -51.36 25.05 -0.15
C SER A 50 -49.93 25.45 0.22
N ASP A 51 -49.54 26.67 -0.15
CA ASP A 51 -48.26 27.29 0.23
C ASP A 51 -48.10 27.29 1.77
N PRO A 52 -46.86 27.12 2.28
CA PRO A 52 -46.60 27.14 3.72
C PRO A 52 -46.81 28.55 4.30
N ASP A 53 -47.39 28.61 5.50
CA ASP A 53 -47.62 29.85 6.25
C ASP A 53 -47.21 29.75 7.73
N GLU A 54 -47.56 30.75 8.55
CA GLU A 54 -47.21 30.80 9.97
C GLU A 54 -47.83 29.64 10.79
N ASN A 55 -48.92 29.05 10.31
CA ASN A 55 -49.74 28.08 11.02
C ASN A 55 -49.71 26.67 10.40
N TRP A 56 -49.34 26.55 9.13
CA TRP A 56 -49.22 25.30 8.38
C TRP A 56 -47.88 25.27 7.67
N THR A 57 -46.96 24.49 8.22
CA THR A 57 -45.58 24.40 7.74
C THR A 57 -45.38 23.17 6.87
N LEU A 58 -44.20 23.01 6.27
CA LEU A 58 -43.82 21.80 5.54
C LEU A 58 -44.01 20.53 6.38
N ALA A 59 -43.76 20.61 7.69
CA ALA A 59 -43.95 19.48 8.62
C ALA A 59 -45.43 19.11 8.81
N ASP A 60 -46.35 20.01 8.52
CA ASP A 60 -47.79 19.79 8.59
C ASP A 60 -48.37 19.27 7.26
N GLY A 61 -47.56 19.25 6.20
CA GLY A 61 -47.96 18.81 4.85
C GLY A 61 -48.32 19.95 3.91
N ALA A 62 -47.86 21.18 4.19
CA ALA A 62 -47.88 22.27 3.22
C ALA A 62 -47.03 21.92 1.99
N ASP A 63 -47.32 22.56 0.87
CA ASP A 63 -46.56 22.40 -0.37
C ASP A 63 -45.07 22.76 -0.17
N ALA A 64 -44.20 21.79 -0.43
CA ALA A 64 -42.76 21.93 -0.35
C ALA A 64 -42.15 22.79 -1.47
N PHE A 65 -42.81 22.91 -2.61
CA PHE A 65 -42.30 23.58 -3.81
C PHE A 65 -43.33 24.50 -4.46
N SER A 66 -43.74 25.58 -3.76
CA SER A 66 -44.74 26.62 -4.12
C SER A 66 -44.55 27.41 -5.44
N SER A 67 -43.75 26.91 -6.36
CA SER A 67 -43.47 27.48 -7.67
C SER A 67 -43.35 26.43 -8.77
N ASP A 68 -43.42 25.13 -8.46
CA ASP A 68 -43.35 24.02 -9.41
C ASP A 68 -44.64 23.19 -9.32
N PRO A 69 -45.59 23.37 -10.27
CA PRO A 69 -46.92 22.74 -10.19
C PRO A 69 -46.93 21.22 -10.41
N LEU A 70 -45.74 20.60 -10.45
CA LEU A 70 -45.53 19.16 -10.57
C LEU A 70 -44.92 18.56 -9.30
N ALA A 71 -44.67 19.36 -8.27
CA ALA A 71 -43.95 19.00 -7.05
C ALA A 71 -44.61 19.63 -5.82
N TRP A 72 -45.08 18.81 -4.89
CA TRP A 72 -45.74 19.28 -3.66
C TRP A 72 -45.17 18.69 -2.37
N SER A 73 -44.38 17.60 -2.44
CA SER A 73 -43.91 16.85 -1.26
C SER A 73 -42.41 16.62 -1.32
N ASP A 74 -41.77 16.80 -0.16
CA ASP A 74 -40.36 16.55 0.13
C ASP A 74 -40.32 15.82 1.48
N ALA A 75 -40.49 14.49 1.45
CA ALA A 75 -40.82 13.72 2.64
C ALA A 75 -39.64 13.60 3.63
N ASP A 76 -38.40 13.66 3.15
CA ASP A 76 -37.21 13.60 3.99
C ASP A 76 -36.49 14.97 4.15
N GLY A 77 -36.94 15.99 3.43
CA GLY A 77 -36.55 17.39 3.62
C GLY A 77 -35.21 17.72 2.97
N ASP A 78 -34.80 17.01 1.93
CA ASP A 78 -33.52 17.18 1.26
C ASP A 78 -33.56 18.15 0.07
N GLY A 79 -34.75 18.64 -0.28
CA GLY A 79 -35.01 19.60 -1.34
C GLY A 79 -35.19 18.98 -2.73
N TYR A 80 -35.36 17.66 -2.83
CA TYR A 80 -35.83 16.95 -4.02
C TYR A 80 -37.28 16.53 -3.84
N ALA A 81 -38.06 16.55 -4.93
CA ALA A 81 -39.50 16.31 -4.86
C ALA A 81 -39.83 14.82 -4.97
N ASP A 82 -40.72 14.29 -4.13
CA ASP A 82 -41.13 12.89 -4.20
C ASP A 82 -41.85 12.53 -5.52
N GLN A 83 -42.34 13.54 -6.24
CA GLN A 83 -43.10 13.38 -7.47
C GLN A 83 -42.19 13.05 -8.65
N SER A 84 -42.33 11.85 -9.20
CA SER A 84 -41.63 11.42 -10.42
C SER A 84 -41.83 12.32 -11.66
N SER A 85 -42.87 13.16 -11.68
CA SER A 85 -43.13 14.13 -12.75
C SER A 85 -42.39 15.46 -12.57
N ALA A 86 -41.86 15.73 -11.39
CA ALA A 86 -41.12 16.95 -11.09
C ALA A 86 -39.85 17.03 -11.94
N SER A 87 -39.38 18.26 -12.18
CA SER A 87 -38.13 18.48 -12.92
C SER A 87 -36.90 17.93 -12.19
N LYS A 88 -37.00 17.81 -10.85
CA LYS A 88 -36.01 17.23 -9.94
C LYS A 88 -36.72 16.31 -8.96
N SER A 89 -37.10 15.13 -9.45
CA SER A 89 -37.63 14.08 -8.59
C SER A 89 -36.52 13.52 -7.71
N ASP A 90 -36.85 13.21 -6.47
CA ASP A 90 -36.04 12.42 -5.57
C ASP A 90 -36.11 10.94 -5.98
N ASP A 91 -34.95 10.30 -6.11
CA ASP A 91 -34.80 8.87 -6.35
C ASP A 91 -34.78 8.06 -5.04
N CYS A 92 -34.59 8.73 -3.89
CA CYS A 92 -34.57 8.18 -2.54
C CYS A 92 -35.55 8.89 -1.56
N PRO A 93 -36.89 8.87 -1.79
CA PRO A 93 -37.93 9.68 -1.08
C PRO A 93 -38.03 9.58 0.46
N PHE A 94 -37.23 8.73 1.10
CA PHE A 94 -37.28 8.49 2.54
C PHE A 94 -35.88 8.52 3.17
N THR A 95 -34.86 8.94 2.44
CA THR A 95 -33.47 8.95 2.88
C THR A 95 -32.83 10.23 2.40
N PRO A 96 -32.66 11.22 3.30
CA PRO A 96 -32.24 12.55 2.88
C PRO A 96 -30.84 12.49 2.27
N GLY A 97 -30.66 13.16 1.12
CA GLY A 97 -29.46 13.04 0.33
C GLY A 97 -29.04 14.32 -0.38
N THR A 98 -27.81 14.36 -0.88
CA THR A 98 -27.32 15.49 -1.69
C THR A 98 -26.88 15.11 -3.10
N SER A 99 -27.00 13.82 -3.44
CA SER A 99 -26.58 13.30 -4.73
C SER A 99 -27.31 13.99 -5.89
N ARG A 100 -26.61 14.14 -7.03
CA ARG A 100 -27.16 14.78 -8.25
C ARG A 100 -26.52 14.38 -9.57
N VAL A 101 -25.68 13.35 -9.58
CA VAL A 101 -25.00 12.87 -10.81
C VAL A 101 -25.79 11.75 -11.49
N VAL A 102 -26.10 10.68 -10.76
CA VAL A 102 -26.80 9.50 -11.29
C VAL A 102 -28.19 9.37 -10.69
N LEU A 103 -28.27 9.39 -9.36
CA LEU A 103 -29.51 9.47 -8.59
C LEU A 103 -29.58 10.84 -7.91
N PHE A 104 -30.75 11.43 -7.81
CA PHE A 104 -31.01 12.68 -7.10
C PHE A 104 -31.60 12.40 -5.73
N GLY A 105 -31.22 13.17 -4.72
CA GLY A 105 -31.76 13.07 -3.35
C GLY A 105 -31.36 11.80 -2.58
N CYS A 106 -30.36 11.06 -3.04
CA CYS A 106 -29.83 9.91 -2.32
C CYS A 106 -28.63 10.28 -1.44
N SER A 107 -28.39 9.46 -0.40
CA SER A 107 -27.25 9.56 0.50
C SER A 107 -25.93 9.72 -0.27
N ASP A 108 -25.12 10.67 0.18
CA ASP A 108 -23.89 11.19 -0.46
C ASP A 108 -23.01 11.71 0.68
N ILE A 109 -22.28 10.79 1.31
CA ILE A 109 -21.58 11.00 2.60
C ILE A 109 -20.43 11.99 2.45
N ASP A 110 -19.65 11.86 1.38
CA ASP A 110 -18.47 12.69 1.11
C ASP A 110 -18.80 14.00 0.37
N ARG A 111 -20.01 14.09 -0.20
CA ARG A 111 -20.58 15.25 -0.89
C ARG A 111 -19.91 15.54 -2.23
N ASP A 112 -19.45 14.52 -2.92
CA ASP A 112 -18.94 14.63 -4.28
C ASP A 112 -20.04 14.65 -5.36
N PHE A 113 -21.30 14.48 -4.93
CA PHE A 113 -22.55 14.43 -5.72
C PHE A 113 -22.91 13.07 -6.32
N VAL A 114 -22.07 12.06 -6.14
CA VAL A 114 -22.36 10.66 -6.46
C VAL A 114 -23.07 10.05 -5.24
N PRO A 115 -24.16 9.29 -5.45
CA PRO A 115 -24.81 8.63 -4.33
C PRO A 115 -23.96 7.46 -3.83
N ASP A 116 -23.90 7.23 -2.51
CA ASP A 116 -23.07 6.21 -1.84
C ASP A 116 -23.16 4.81 -2.50
N ILE A 117 -24.32 4.44 -3.03
CA ILE A 117 -24.56 3.13 -3.69
C ILE A 117 -23.82 2.97 -5.02
N TYR A 118 -23.49 4.08 -5.68
CA TYR A 118 -22.76 4.12 -6.95
C TYR A 118 -21.40 4.79 -6.81
N ASP A 119 -20.99 5.11 -5.59
CA ASP A 119 -19.68 5.64 -5.31
C ASP A 119 -18.67 4.51 -5.07
N ASP A 120 -17.51 4.65 -5.70
CA ASP A 120 -16.39 3.74 -5.52
C ASP A 120 -15.62 4.07 -4.22
N ASP A 121 -15.75 5.29 -3.69
CA ASP A 121 -15.13 5.81 -2.45
C ASP A 121 -16.18 6.66 -1.70
N ALA A 122 -17.10 5.99 -1.00
CA ALA A 122 -18.35 6.62 -0.56
C ALA A 122 -18.15 7.63 0.59
N ASP A 123 -17.09 7.50 1.38
CA ASP A 123 -16.76 8.46 2.43
C ASP A 123 -15.64 9.44 2.07
N GLY A 124 -15.06 9.30 0.87
CA GLY A 124 -14.10 10.22 0.27
C GLY A 124 -12.79 10.28 1.05
N ASP A 125 -12.40 9.18 1.70
CA ASP A 125 -11.16 9.09 2.47
C ASP A 125 -9.92 8.81 1.60
N GLY A 126 -10.13 8.53 0.31
CA GLY A 126 -9.11 8.28 -0.69
C GLY A 126 -8.87 6.80 -0.97
N ILE A 127 -9.49 5.89 -0.20
CA ILE A 127 -9.41 4.45 -0.41
C ILE A 127 -10.77 3.95 -0.90
N ARG A 128 -10.77 3.25 -2.03
CA ARG A 128 -12.01 2.70 -2.56
C ARG A 128 -12.69 1.73 -1.57
N ASN A 129 -14.01 1.74 -1.57
CA ASN A 129 -14.90 0.86 -0.83
C ASN A 129 -14.52 -0.63 -0.94
N GLU A 130 -14.06 -1.06 -2.12
CA GLU A 130 -13.56 -2.42 -2.36
C GLU A 130 -12.25 -2.70 -1.60
N MET A 131 -11.32 -1.75 -1.61
CA MET A 131 -9.97 -1.89 -1.07
C MET A 131 -10.01 -1.92 0.45
N GLU A 132 -10.85 -1.12 1.11
CA GLU A 132 -11.06 -1.20 2.56
C GLU A 132 -11.62 -2.57 3.00
N ARG A 133 -12.60 -3.08 2.25
CA ARG A 133 -13.15 -4.42 2.50
C ARG A 133 -12.10 -5.51 2.25
N ALA A 134 -11.20 -5.32 1.29
CA ALA A 134 -10.12 -6.26 1.00
C ALA A 134 -9.00 -6.19 2.06
N ALA A 135 -8.69 -5.00 2.57
CA ALA A 135 -7.74 -4.76 3.66
C ALA A 135 -8.26 -5.26 5.02
N SER A 136 -9.58 -5.45 5.14
CA SER A 136 -10.22 -5.99 6.34
C SER A 136 -9.74 -7.42 6.61
N SER A 137 -9.41 -7.68 7.88
CA SER A 137 -8.97 -8.98 8.38
C SER A 137 -9.98 -9.57 9.36
N GLY A 138 -9.70 -10.75 9.92
CA GLY A 138 -10.58 -11.34 10.95
C GLY A 138 -10.65 -10.53 12.26
N THR A 139 -9.79 -9.54 12.45
CA THR A 139 -9.69 -8.73 13.68
C THR A 139 -9.91 -7.24 13.48
N ILE A 140 -9.69 -6.74 12.28
CA ILE A 140 -9.85 -5.33 11.90
C ILE A 140 -10.81 -5.30 10.73
N LEU A 141 -11.92 -4.57 10.87
CA LEU A 141 -12.90 -4.38 9.82
C LEU A 141 -12.92 -2.88 9.50
N TYR A 142 -12.72 -2.55 8.24
CA TYR A 142 -12.85 -1.19 7.72
C TYR A 142 -14.28 -0.99 7.20
N ASP A 143 -14.86 0.16 7.49
CA ASP A 143 -16.24 0.53 7.17
C ASP A 143 -16.25 1.59 6.06
N PRO A 144 -16.65 1.21 4.82
CA PRO A 144 -16.58 2.07 3.63
C PRO A 144 -17.48 3.31 3.59
N TYR A 145 -18.10 3.64 4.71
CA TYR A 145 -19.03 4.75 4.84
C TYR A 145 -18.63 5.61 6.06
N ASN A 146 -17.39 5.46 6.53
CA ASN A 146 -16.85 6.15 7.70
C ASN A 146 -15.38 6.53 7.44
N PRO A 147 -15.08 7.81 7.20
CA PRO A 147 -13.75 8.26 6.79
C PRO A 147 -12.71 8.21 7.92
N ASP A 148 -13.12 7.90 9.16
CA ASP A 148 -12.21 7.60 10.27
C ASP A 148 -11.78 6.11 10.28
N SER A 149 -12.34 5.29 9.38
CA SER A 149 -12.15 3.85 9.28
C SER A 149 -11.31 3.46 8.05
N THR A 150 -10.28 4.24 7.76
CA THR A 150 -9.38 4.03 6.62
C THR A 150 -8.22 3.09 6.97
N PRO A 151 -7.85 2.13 6.10
CA PRO A 151 -6.60 1.41 6.23
C PRO A 151 -5.38 2.33 5.98
N LEU A 152 -4.19 1.88 6.37
CA LEU A 152 -2.96 2.60 6.06
C LEU A 152 -2.61 2.42 4.56
N ASP A 153 -2.13 3.51 3.96
CA ASP A 153 -1.65 3.63 2.58
C ASP A 153 -0.45 4.60 2.61
N THR A 154 0.76 4.02 2.54
CA THR A 154 2.01 4.71 2.83
C THR A 154 2.46 5.61 1.68
N ASP A 155 2.27 5.19 0.44
CA ASP A 155 2.64 5.95 -0.76
C ASP A 155 1.47 6.75 -1.38
N GLN A 156 0.25 6.57 -0.85
CA GLN A 156 -0.98 7.26 -1.24
C GLN A 156 -1.42 6.97 -2.67
N ASP A 157 -1.19 5.75 -3.14
CA ASP A 157 -1.59 5.31 -4.49
C ASP A 157 -3.02 4.74 -4.56
N THR A 158 -3.76 4.76 -3.44
CA THR A 158 -5.11 4.20 -3.22
C THR A 158 -5.15 2.69 -2.94
N ILE A 159 -4.00 2.03 -2.81
CA ILE A 159 -3.85 0.63 -2.46
C ILE A 159 -3.38 0.55 -0.99
N PRO A 160 -4.18 -0.05 -0.10
CA PRO A 160 -3.75 -0.21 1.28
C PRO A 160 -2.50 -1.08 1.45
N ASP A 161 -1.59 -0.67 2.33
CA ASP A 161 -0.29 -1.32 2.66
C ASP A 161 -0.37 -2.84 2.80
N VAL A 162 -1.48 -3.33 3.37
CA VAL A 162 -1.69 -4.76 3.67
C VAL A 162 -1.94 -5.63 2.44
N ILE A 163 -2.36 -5.02 1.34
CA ILE A 163 -2.63 -5.68 0.05
C ILE A 163 -1.77 -5.12 -1.09
N ASP A 164 -0.95 -4.11 -0.81
CA ASP A 164 0.00 -3.58 -1.75
C ASP A 164 1.23 -4.50 -1.91
N ASP A 165 1.68 -4.65 -3.14
CA ASP A 165 2.90 -5.37 -3.48
C ASP A 165 4.15 -4.49 -3.30
N ASP A 166 4.03 -3.16 -3.29
CA ASP A 166 5.12 -2.16 -3.16
C ASP A 166 4.61 -0.96 -2.33
N ALA A 167 4.57 -1.13 -1.00
CA ALA A 167 3.76 -0.27 -0.13
C ALA A 167 4.30 1.16 0.03
N ASP A 168 5.59 1.40 -0.20
CA ASP A 168 6.19 2.73 -0.16
C ASP A 168 6.46 3.33 -1.54
N GLY A 169 6.10 2.60 -2.61
CA GLY A 169 6.17 3.06 -3.99
C GLY A 169 7.59 3.36 -4.48
N ASP A 170 8.62 2.80 -3.84
CA ASP A 170 10.02 3.03 -4.21
C ASP A 170 10.47 2.18 -5.43
N GLY A 171 9.60 1.27 -5.87
CA GLY A 171 9.80 0.37 -7.00
C GLY A 171 10.36 -1.00 -6.60
N TRP A 172 10.51 -1.29 -5.30
CA TRP A 172 10.89 -2.59 -4.79
C TRP A 172 9.68 -3.33 -4.20
N PRO A 173 9.43 -4.57 -4.63
CA PRO A 173 8.38 -5.36 -4.03
C PRO A 173 8.63 -5.65 -2.54
N ASN A 174 7.57 -5.53 -1.74
CA ASN A 174 7.53 -5.78 -0.30
C ASN A 174 8.13 -7.15 0.08
N ASP A 175 7.92 -8.19 -0.72
CA ASP A 175 8.46 -9.53 -0.45
C ASP A 175 9.99 -9.58 -0.56
N ILE A 176 10.55 -8.91 -1.56
CA ILE A 176 12.01 -8.78 -1.74
C ILE A 176 12.62 -7.97 -0.63
N GLU A 177 12.01 -6.87 -0.25
CA GLU A 177 12.52 -6.03 0.83
C GLU A 177 12.54 -6.75 2.17
N ASN A 178 11.45 -7.45 2.50
CA ASN A 178 11.37 -8.30 3.68
C ASN A 178 12.45 -9.39 3.70
N ASP A 179 12.69 -10.05 2.57
CA ASP A 179 13.75 -11.05 2.44
C ASP A 179 15.15 -10.46 2.64
N ARG A 180 15.34 -9.19 2.27
CA ARG A 180 16.60 -8.44 2.44
C ARG A 180 16.70 -7.70 3.76
N ASN A 181 15.64 -7.73 4.58
CA ASN A 181 15.55 -6.97 5.82
C ASN A 181 15.64 -5.44 5.61
N ALA A 182 15.18 -4.98 4.44
CA ALA A 182 14.79 -3.60 4.16
C ALA A 182 13.39 -3.35 4.77
N ASP A 183 13.06 -2.08 5.06
CA ASP A 183 11.77 -1.71 5.67
C ASP A 183 10.79 -1.31 4.55
N PRO A 184 9.74 -2.11 4.24
CA PRO A 184 8.87 -1.88 3.09
C PRO A 184 7.90 -0.70 3.21
N MET A 185 8.08 0.11 4.23
CA MET A 185 7.28 1.29 4.54
C MET A 185 8.15 2.57 4.55
N ASP A 186 9.43 2.45 4.20
CA ASP A 186 10.40 3.53 4.18
C ASP A 186 11.08 3.62 2.81
N PRO A 187 10.64 4.53 1.93
CA PRO A 187 11.11 4.59 0.54
C PRO A 187 12.58 5.03 0.43
N ASP A 188 13.19 5.48 1.53
CA ASP A 188 14.62 5.76 1.60
C ASP A 188 15.45 4.50 1.88
N VAL A 189 14.86 3.31 2.10
CA VAL A 189 15.52 2.08 2.59
C VAL A 189 15.45 0.90 1.61
N THR A 190 15.71 1.14 0.33
CA THR A 190 15.84 0.06 -0.67
C THR A 190 16.92 -1.01 -0.34
N PRO A 191 16.82 -2.22 -0.93
CA PRO A 191 17.91 -3.21 -0.96
C PRO A 191 19.24 -2.67 -1.52
N PHE A 192 19.21 -1.65 -2.39
CA PHE A 192 20.41 -1.09 -2.99
C PHE A 192 21.24 -0.23 -2.03
N ASN A 193 20.60 0.48 -1.09
CA ASN A 193 21.26 1.42 -0.19
C ASN A 193 21.35 0.91 1.27
N LEU A 194 20.68 -0.20 1.58
CA LEU A 194 20.69 -0.89 2.88
C LEU A 194 22.11 -1.08 3.45
N TYR A 195 23.07 -1.39 2.58
CA TYR A 195 24.47 -1.53 2.95
C TYR A 195 25.27 -0.31 2.51
N LEU A 196 26.01 0.29 3.46
CA LEU A 196 26.89 1.46 3.27
C LEU A 196 26.16 2.80 3.04
N GLY A 197 24.82 2.83 3.05
CA GLY A 197 24.03 4.07 2.94
C GLY A 197 24.14 4.76 1.59
N THR A 198 24.48 4.01 0.54
CA THR A 198 24.63 4.51 -0.82
C THR A 198 24.08 3.47 -1.79
N GLY A 199 23.40 3.87 -2.87
CA GLY A 199 22.93 2.92 -3.89
C GLY A 199 24.09 2.16 -4.52
N THR A 200 24.19 0.86 -4.21
CA THR A 200 25.28 -0.01 -4.64
C THR A 200 24.94 -0.93 -5.82
N GLY A 201 23.67 -0.96 -6.23
CA GLY A 201 23.13 -1.96 -7.15
C GLY A 201 22.84 -1.45 -8.56
N VAL A 202 22.86 -2.39 -9.52
CA VAL A 202 22.32 -2.24 -10.87
C VAL A 202 21.73 -3.57 -11.34
N PHE A 203 20.70 -3.55 -12.18
CA PHE A 203 20.15 -4.73 -12.82
C PHE A 203 20.70 -4.88 -14.24
N TYR A 204 21.23 -6.07 -14.55
CA TYR A 204 21.73 -6.42 -15.88
C TYR A 204 20.67 -7.22 -16.67
N LEU A 205 20.17 -6.59 -17.73
CA LEU A 205 19.10 -7.13 -18.59
C LEU A 205 19.62 -8.06 -19.71
N GLY A 206 20.94 -8.09 -19.93
CA GLY A 206 21.56 -8.79 -21.05
C GLY A 206 22.13 -7.86 -22.12
N GLY A 207 23.15 -8.35 -22.85
CA GLY A 207 23.84 -7.57 -23.88
C GLY A 207 24.68 -6.45 -23.27
N PHE A 208 24.36 -5.20 -23.59
CA PHE A 208 24.97 -3.99 -23.02
C PHE A 208 23.93 -3.12 -22.30
N SER A 209 22.82 -3.70 -21.86
CA SER A 209 21.70 -2.97 -21.23
C SER A 209 21.69 -3.16 -19.71
N PHE A 210 21.44 -2.06 -19.00
CA PHE A 210 21.34 -2.00 -17.56
C PHE A 210 20.16 -1.12 -17.16
N THR A 211 19.52 -1.43 -16.04
CA THR A 211 18.50 -0.59 -15.41
C THR A 211 18.77 -0.49 -13.91
N ASN A 212 18.25 0.55 -13.28
CA ASN A 212 18.26 0.70 -11.82
C ASN A 212 16.90 0.36 -11.20
N GLU A 213 15.88 0.14 -12.04
CA GLU A 213 14.54 -0.28 -11.63
C GLU A 213 14.53 -1.78 -11.36
N TYR A 214 13.73 -2.22 -10.39
CA TYR A 214 13.55 -3.63 -10.09
C TYR A 214 13.07 -4.39 -11.32
N GLU A 215 13.78 -5.45 -11.68
CA GLU A 215 13.37 -6.35 -12.76
C GLU A 215 13.58 -7.80 -12.31
N PRO A 216 12.49 -8.58 -12.12
CA PRO A 216 12.56 -9.92 -11.52
C PRO A 216 13.32 -10.94 -12.39
N ARG A 217 13.53 -10.63 -13.68
CA ARG A 217 14.27 -11.49 -14.62
C ARG A 217 15.69 -11.02 -14.92
N ALA A 218 16.09 -9.86 -14.40
CA ALA A 218 17.44 -9.33 -14.58
C ALA A 218 18.40 -9.94 -13.55
N LEU A 219 19.69 -9.94 -13.89
CA LEU A 219 20.72 -10.26 -12.92
C LEU A 219 21.03 -9.01 -12.09
N GLU A 220 20.69 -9.02 -10.81
CA GLU A 220 21.06 -7.97 -9.88
C GLU A 220 22.56 -8.03 -9.54
N LEU A 221 23.22 -6.87 -9.60
CA LEU A 221 24.63 -6.68 -9.24
C LEU A 221 24.71 -5.61 -8.16
N SER A 222 24.62 -6.01 -6.89
CA SER A 222 24.55 -5.12 -5.72
C SER A 222 25.34 -5.67 -4.53
N VAL A 223 25.57 -4.84 -3.51
CA VAL A 223 26.14 -5.33 -2.24
C VAL A 223 25.14 -6.21 -1.50
N SER A 224 23.84 -5.94 -1.57
CA SER A 224 22.80 -6.73 -0.89
C SER A 224 22.79 -8.19 -1.35
N VAL A 225 22.89 -8.45 -2.66
CA VAL A 225 23.00 -9.81 -3.21
C VAL A 225 24.26 -10.51 -2.74
N VAL A 226 25.39 -9.80 -2.70
CA VAL A 226 26.65 -10.39 -2.19
C VAL A 226 26.52 -10.75 -0.72
N ILE A 227 25.89 -9.90 0.10
CA ILE A 227 25.71 -10.17 1.53
C ILE A 227 24.81 -11.39 1.73
N GLU A 228 23.66 -11.47 1.06
CA GLU A 228 22.77 -12.63 1.15
C GLU A 228 23.48 -13.93 0.81
N ILE A 229 24.16 -13.98 -0.36
CA ILE A 229 24.93 -15.16 -0.78
C ILE A 229 25.97 -15.52 0.28
N VAL A 230 26.70 -14.55 0.83
CA VAL A 230 27.73 -14.82 1.84
C VAL A 230 27.13 -15.30 3.17
N THR A 231 25.93 -14.82 3.52
CA THR A 231 25.24 -15.19 4.77
C THR A 231 24.54 -16.55 4.72
N GLU A 232 24.40 -17.17 3.55
CA GLU A 232 23.93 -18.56 3.45
C GLU A 232 24.85 -19.52 4.24
N GLU A 233 24.25 -20.45 4.99
CA GLU A 233 24.91 -21.27 6.02
C GLU A 233 26.13 -22.09 5.54
N LEU A 234 26.31 -22.27 4.23
CA LEU A 234 27.39 -23.06 3.64
C LEU A 234 28.39 -22.25 2.81
N VAL A 235 28.13 -20.99 2.49
CA VAL A 235 28.96 -20.24 1.54
C VAL A 235 30.31 -19.83 2.15
N ILE A 236 30.34 -19.43 3.43
CA ILE A 236 31.60 -19.06 4.11
C ILE A 236 32.60 -20.23 4.11
N PRO A 237 32.25 -21.47 4.52
CA PRO A 237 33.14 -22.62 4.37
C PRO A 237 33.65 -22.83 2.95
N PHE A 238 32.80 -22.73 1.92
CA PHE A 238 33.21 -22.90 0.53
C PHE A 238 34.16 -21.80 0.05
N LEU A 239 33.92 -20.54 0.43
CA LEU A 239 34.81 -19.41 0.12
C LEU A 239 36.17 -19.55 0.83
N LEU A 240 36.22 -20.16 2.01
CA LEU A 240 37.46 -20.39 2.75
C LEU A 240 38.34 -21.49 2.15
N ILE A 241 37.78 -22.51 1.50
CA ILE A 241 38.55 -23.62 0.89
C ILE A 241 39.65 -23.13 -0.09
N PRO A 242 39.37 -22.33 -1.13
CA PRO A 242 40.39 -21.86 -2.06
C PRO A 242 41.42 -20.96 -1.37
N ILE A 243 41.00 -20.17 -0.38
CA ILE A 243 41.89 -19.33 0.44
C ILE A 243 42.87 -20.23 1.22
N TYR A 244 42.39 -21.29 1.88
CA TYR A 244 43.25 -22.24 2.60
C TYR A 244 44.18 -23.01 1.66
N ILE A 245 43.71 -23.40 0.47
CA ILE A 245 44.55 -24.03 -0.57
C ILE A 245 45.66 -23.06 -1.00
N LEU A 246 45.32 -21.81 -1.30
CA LEU A 246 46.27 -20.79 -1.72
C LEU A 246 47.34 -20.55 -0.65
N ILE A 247 46.92 -20.36 0.61
CA ILE A 247 47.83 -20.26 1.76
C ILE A 247 48.72 -21.52 1.86
N GLY A 248 48.16 -22.71 1.66
CA GLY A 248 48.89 -23.96 1.64
C GLY A 248 49.95 -24.03 0.53
N VAL A 249 49.61 -23.59 -0.69
CA VAL A 249 50.53 -23.53 -1.83
C VAL A 249 51.66 -22.55 -1.58
N PHE A 250 51.36 -21.35 -1.10
CA PHE A 250 52.39 -20.37 -0.74
C PHE A 250 53.33 -20.92 0.34
N ARG A 251 52.78 -21.49 1.41
CA ARG A 251 53.58 -22.12 2.47
C ARG A 251 54.48 -23.23 1.94
N ARG A 252 53.98 -24.08 1.03
CA ARG A 252 54.77 -25.17 0.43
C ARG A 252 55.85 -24.65 -0.51
N ARG A 253 55.57 -23.60 -1.29
CA ARG A 253 56.57 -22.93 -2.14
C ARG A 253 57.68 -22.32 -1.30
N THR A 254 57.34 -21.60 -0.23
CA THR A 254 58.32 -21.02 0.68
C THR A 254 59.19 -22.09 1.30
N PHE A 255 58.61 -23.18 1.83
CA PHE A 255 59.37 -24.30 2.38
C PHE A 255 60.37 -24.88 1.36
N ARG A 256 59.91 -25.20 0.14
CA ARG A 256 60.78 -25.75 -0.92
C ARG A 256 61.89 -24.79 -1.35
N ASN A 257 61.63 -23.49 -1.32
CA ASN A 257 62.63 -22.48 -1.64
C ASN A 257 63.74 -22.47 -0.59
N PHE A 258 63.40 -22.46 0.71
CA PHE A 258 64.40 -22.55 1.77
C PHE A 258 65.14 -23.88 1.79
N ASP A 259 64.44 -24.99 1.59
CA ASP A 259 65.05 -26.33 1.48
C ASP A 259 66.10 -26.39 0.36
N ALA A 260 65.77 -25.86 -0.83
CA ALA A 260 66.71 -25.78 -1.94
C ALA A 260 67.91 -24.85 -1.64
N ARG A 261 67.66 -23.68 -1.04
CA ARG A 261 68.72 -22.73 -0.66
C ARG A 261 69.70 -23.32 0.37
N ILE A 262 69.22 -24.13 1.31
CA ILE A 262 70.06 -24.81 2.31
C ILE A 262 71.01 -25.79 1.62
N HIS A 263 70.50 -26.65 0.73
CA HIS A 263 71.31 -27.64 0.02
C HIS A 263 72.27 -27.04 -1.04
N GLU A 264 71.98 -25.86 -1.57
CA GLU A 264 72.88 -25.15 -2.49
C GLU A 264 73.94 -24.30 -1.77
N CYS A 265 73.80 -24.08 -0.46
CA CYS A 265 74.71 -23.25 0.31
C CYS A 265 76.06 -23.93 0.51
N LYS A 266 77.15 -23.17 0.36
CA LYS A 266 78.53 -23.65 0.54
C LYS A 266 79.27 -22.91 1.67
N ASP A 267 78.59 -22.00 2.34
CA ASP A 267 79.16 -21.09 3.32
C ASP A 267 78.38 -21.17 4.64
N LEU A 268 79.12 -21.17 5.75
CA LEU A 268 78.60 -21.28 7.11
C LEU A 268 77.87 -20.00 7.53
N ASP A 269 78.38 -18.82 7.14
CA ASP A 269 77.76 -17.55 7.49
C ASP A 269 76.39 -17.39 6.80
N ALA A 270 76.29 -17.83 5.55
CA ALA A 270 75.03 -17.85 4.80
C ALA A 270 74.00 -18.84 5.35
N LEU A 271 74.43 -19.97 5.94
CA LEU A 271 73.52 -20.90 6.64
C LEU A 271 72.94 -20.27 7.92
N SER A 272 73.75 -19.54 8.68
CA SER A 272 73.29 -18.81 9.88
C SER A 272 72.25 -17.74 9.53
N GLU A 273 72.43 -17.03 8.41
CA GLU A 273 71.45 -16.06 7.92
C GLU A 273 70.12 -16.73 7.51
N LEU A 274 70.19 -17.89 6.86
CA LEU A 274 69.00 -18.69 6.52
C LEU A 274 68.25 -19.15 7.77
N GLU A 275 68.94 -19.57 8.82
CA GLU A 275 68.33 -19.94 10.10
C GLU A 275 67.58 -18.77 10.73
N ALA A 276 68.18 -17.57 10.73
CA ALA A 276 67.52 -16.35 11.22
C ALA A 276 66.24 -16.04 10.43
N GLN A 277 66.29 -16.12 9.09
CA GLN A 277 65.12 -15.94 8.22
C GLN A 277 64.02 -16.96 8.51
N ILE A 278 64.37 -18.24 8.71
CA ILE A 278 63.40 -19.30 9.04
C ILE A 278 62.73 -19.04 10.39
N ASN A 279 63.49 -18.61 11.39
CA ASN A 279 62.95 -18.27 12.72
C ASN A 279 61.94 -17.12 12.65
N ASP A 280 62.20 -16.10 11.84
CA ASP A 280 61.24 -15.01 11.61
C ASP A 280 59.98 -15.48 10.88
N LEU A 281 60.12 -16.40 9.92
CA LEU A 281 58.97 -17.00 9.22
C LEU A 281 58.09 -17.86 10.15
N ILE A 282 58.69 -18.55 11.13
CA ILE A 282 57.95 -19.27 12.16
C ILE A 282 57.23 -18.28 13.08
N ARG A 283 57.92 -17.22 13.55
CA ARG A 283 57.36 -16.19 14.43
C ARG A 283 56.15 -15.49 13.80
N ASN A 284 56.26 -15.16 12.52
CA ASN A 284 55.19 -14.50 11.75
C ASN A 284 54.11 -15.48 11.25
N ARG A 285 54.17 -16.77 11.64
CA ARG A 285 53.26 -17.85 11.18
C ARG A 285 53.21 -18.01 9.65
N ALA A 286 54.25 -17.56 8.96
CA ALA A 286 54.40 -17.71 7.52
C ALA A 286 54.66 -19.16 7.13
N ILE A 287 55.29 -19.97 8.00
CA ILE A 287 55.50 -21.42 7.84
C ILE A 287 54.98 -22.16 9.09
N ARG A 288 54.59 -23.44 8.95
CA ARG A 288 54.20 -24.29 10.10
C ARG A 288 55.43 -24.67 10.93
N VAL A 289 55.27 -24.75 12.25
CA VAL A 289 56.36 -25.07 13.19
C VAL A 289 57.11 -26.35 12.81
N HIS A 290 56.41 -27.45 12.46
CA HIS A 290 57.07 -28.69 12.05
C HIS A 290 57.91 -28.55 10.77
N HIS A 291 57.45 -27.77 9.79
CA HIS A 291 58.24 -27.50 8.59
C HIS A 291 59.50 -26.67 8.94
N GLY A 292 59.36 -25.72 9.87
CA GLY A 292 60.51 -24.96 10.38
C GLY A 292 61.53 -25.85 11.08
N LEU A 293 61.08 -26.79 11.93
CA LEU A 293 61.96 -27.77 12.59
C LEU A 293 62.68 -28.67 11.57
N VAL A 294 62.00 -29.10 10.51
CA VAL A 294 62.62 -29.90 9.44
C VAL A 294 63.72 -29.09 8.72
N LEU A 295 63.47 -27.82 8.39
CA LEU A 295 64.49 -26.97 7.76
C LEU A 295 65.69 -26.73 8.68
N ARG A 296 65.46 -26.58 9.99
CA ARG A 296 66.53 -26.41 10.97
C ARG A 296 67.39 -27.65 11.10
N ASN A 297 66.78 -28.84 11.15
CA ASN A 297 67.52 -30.10 11.12
C ASN A 297 68.33 -30.26 9.82
N ALA A 298 67.82 -29.77 8.68
CA ALA A 298 68.55 -29.77 7.42
C ALA A 298 69.77 -28.83 7.45
N ILE A 299 69.64 -27.66 8.08
CA ILE A 299 70.77 -26.73 8.32
C ILE A 299 71.84 -27.40 9.18
N GLU A 300 71.46 -28.01 10.31
CA GLU A 300 72.40 -28.69 11.20
C GLU A 300 73.20 -29.78 10.46
N LEU A 301 72.53 -30.55 9.58
CA LEU A 301 73.17 -31.58 8.77
C LEU A 301 74.18 -31.01 7.76
N GLU A 302 73.83 -29.92 7.06
CA GLU A 302 74.74 -29.28 6.09
C GLU A 302 75.88 -28.51 6.78
N GLU A 303 75.65 -27.91 7.95
CA GLU A 303 76.71 -27.33 8.78
C GLU A 303 77.76 -28.38 9.15
N ASP A 304 77.33 -29.54 9.65
CA ASP A 304 78.22 -30.64 10.01
C ASP A 304 79.00 -31.14 8.78
N ARG A 305 78.35 -31.21 7.61
CA ARG A 305 79.00 -31.59 6.35
C ARG A 305 80.09 -30.60 5.95
N LEU A 306 79.81 -29.30 6.01
CA LEU A 306 80.78 -28.25 5.65
C LEU A 306 81.94 -28.17 6.65
N ARG A 307 81.66 -28.29 7.96
CA ARG A 307 82.70 -28.35 9.00
C ARG A 307 83.63 -29.55 8.81
N ASN A 308 83.08 -30.72 8.50
CA ASN A 308 83.88 -31.91 8.23
C ASN A 308 84.73 -31.77 6.96
N ALA A 309 84.21 -31.11 5.91
CA ALA A 309 84.98 -30.82 4.70
C ALA A 309 86.15 -29.85 4.97
N LEU A 310 85.92 -28.79 5.76
CA LEU A 310 86.97 -27.84 6.16
C LEU A 310 88.08 -28.52 6.98
N ASN A 311 87.70 -29.39 7.92
CA ASN A 311 88.68 -30.15 8.72
C ASN A 311 89.48 -31.14 7.86
N SER A 312 88.88 -31.73 6.82
CA SER A 312 89.59 -32.64 5.90
C SER A 312 90.54 -31.92 4.94
N ASP A 313 90.28 -30.66 4.62
CA ASP A 313 91.17 -29.82 3.80
C ASP A 313 92.35 -29.23 4.61
N GLU A 314 92.23 -29.12 5.95
CA GLU A 314 93.34 -28.74 6.84
C GLU A 314 94.32 -29.90 7.15
N GLU A 315 93.89 -31.16 7.00
CA GLU A 315 94.72 -32.36 7.26
C GLU A 315 95.44 -32.91 6.00
N ALA A 316 95.23 -32.33 4.82
CA ALA A 316 95.81 -32.73 3.53
C ALA A 316 96.94 -31.80 3.04
#